data_AF-A0A5B9WTP0-F1
#
_entry.id   AF-A0A5B9WTP0-F1
#
_cell.length_a   1.000
_cell.length_b   1.000
_cell.length_c   1.000
_cell.angle_alpha   90.00
_cell.angle_beta   90.00
_cell.angle_gamma   90.00
#
_symmetry.space_group_name_H-M   'P 1'
#
loop_
_entity.id
_entity.type
_entity.pdbx_description
1 polymer ?
#
loop_
_entity_poly.entity_id
_entity_poly.type
_entity_poly.pdbx_seq_one_letter_code
_entity_poly.pdbx_strand_id
1 'polypeptide(L)'
;MPALQRQQQICGIRKSADRLHLRPRKTGGGTGHHAAVRCSRRERGPGADEDLHRLRENSGRCLPDTLNPFLSDTKNKYIQMKNTNISKLAALVAVTACFTVTVQAQQYTINGNLEDADNKKIWLLKVTGGTKFDTVAAGTVKNGTFRFSGSVPEAYPHAIALEGGRGKLFFLENTNVTVSGKAANMEISGGKAQEAYLRYEAMEKETQQQMNVLRTRQEKQRKDFLAKNGDNVVAAYLLGISLGYMSAGDQEPIYQQFSDAVKKSEFGRLVRDRIDRMTAVMPGKKAPDFKAPTPEGGIKSLSEVVKTGKLTMIDFWASWCGPCRAENPNVVRVYSKYHDKGFNIIGVSLDREGEGEKWKEAIKKDGLVWNHVSDLKFWQSDIARLYNIRSIPATFLVDEKGVIVAKDLRGAELEKKVAEILGKN
;
A
#
# COMPACT_ATOMS: atom_id res chain seq x y z
N MET A 1 10.70 16.46 -58.88
CA MET A 1 10.23 15.06 -58.77
C MET A 1 10.74 14.49 -57.43
N PRO A 2 9.93 13.71 -56.70
CA PRO A 2 9.07 14.27 -55.65
C PRO A 2 9.08 13.47 -54.32
N ALA A 3 8.86 14.16 -53.19
CA ALA A 3 8.39 13.53 -51.94
C ALA A 3 7.75 14.54 -50.96
N LEU A 4 6.98 15.51 -51.46
CA LEU A 4 6.17 16.43 -50.60
C LEU A 4 4.81 16.80 -51.23
N GLN A 5 4.31 15.94 -52.14
CA GLN A 5 2.98 16.06 -52.72
C GLN A 5 2.33 14.67 -52.84
N ARG A 6 1.87 14.13 -51.72
CA ARG A 6 0.77 13.15 -51.67
C ARG A 6 0.08 13.25 -50.31
N GLN A 7 -0.69 14.32 -50.11
CA GLN A 7 -1.84 14.31 -49.18
C GLN A 7 -2.73 15.57 -49.32
N GLN A 8 -3.00 16.00 -50.55
CA GLN A 8 -4.09 16.94 -50.81
C GLN A 8 -4.90 16.44 -52.00
N GLN A 9 -5.69 15.40 -51.76
CA GLN A 9 -6.91 15.10 -52.51
C GLN A 9 -7.63 14.01 -51.73
N ILE A 10 -8.66 14.41 -50.99
CA ILE A 10 -9.94 13.73 -50.71
C ILE A 10 -10.60 14.59 -49.64
N CYS A 11 -11.35 15.58 -50.13
CA CYS A 11 -12.54 16.20 -49.53
C CYS A 11 -12.74 17.51 -50.26
N GLY A 12 -13.54 17.46 -51.32
CA GLY A 12 -13.94 18.63 -52.06
C GLY A 12 -14.86 19.53 -51.26
N ILE A 13 -14.85 20.82 -51.65
CA ILE A 13 -15.96 21.79 -51.56
C ILE A 13 -16.16 22.37 -50.14
N ARG A 14 -16.17 23.69 -49.88
CA ARG A 14 -16.02 24.94 -50.65
C ARG A 14 -15.58 26.03 -49.66
N LYS A 15 -14.81 27.01 -50.16
CA LYS A 15 -14.52 28.28 -49.47
C LYS A 15 -15.77 29.16 -49.45
N SER A 16 -16.06 29.76 -48.31
CA SER A 16 -16.61 31.12 -48.25
C SER A 16 -15.74 31.93 -47.29
N ALA A 17 -15.11 32.95 -47.85
CA ALA A 17 -14.37 33.96 -47.13
C ALA A 17 -15.38 34.92 -46.47
N ASP A 18 -15.07 35.39 -45.26
CA ASP A 18 -15.32 36.78 -44.94
C ASP A 18 -14.35 37.31 -43.89
N ARG A 19 -13.87 38.52 -44.17
CA ARG A 19 -12.88 39.29 -43.43
C ARG A 19 -13.48 39.83 -42.14
N LEU A 20 -12.70 39.86 -41.06
CA LEU A 20 -12.67 41.03 -40.16
C LEU A 20 -11.37 41.05 -39.36
N HIS A 21 -10.50 42.00 -39.70
CA HIS A 21 -9.37 42.44 -38.88
C HIS A 21 -9.87 43.31 -37.74
N LEU A 22 -9.44 43.07 -36.49
CA LEU A 22 -9.24 44.12 -35.50
C LEU A 22 -8.12 43.74 -34.50
N ARG A 23 -7.27 44.73 -34.19
CA ARG A 23 -6.02 44.68 -33.39
C ARG A 23 -6.26 44.64 -31.87
N PRO A 24 -5.26 44.27 -31.05
CA PRO A 24 -5.39 44.22 -29.59
C PRO A 24 -5.21 45.61 -28.94
N ARG A 25 -5.92 45.87 -27.84
CA ARG A 25 -5.71 47.03 -26.95
C ARG A 25 -5.34 46.56 -25.54
N LYS A 26 -4.33 47.21 -24.96
CA LYS A 26 -3.79 47.02 -23.62
C LYS A 26 -4.50 47.91 -22.58
N THR A 27 -4.45 47.42 -21.33
CA THR A 27 -4.35 48.10 -20.01
C THR A 27 -5.49 48.95 -19.45
N GLY A 28 -5.74 48.75 -18.14
CA GLY A 28 -6.35 49.73 -17.23
C GLY A 28 -7.24 49.10 -16.16
N GLY A 29 -6.87 49.23 -14.88
CA GLY A 29 -7.55 48.63 -13.72
C GLY A 29 -8.60 49.52 -13.05
N GLY A 30 -9.15 49.02 -11.92
CA GLY A 30 -9.92 49.81 -10.96
C GLY A 30 -11.23 49.20 -10.45
N THR A 31 -11.15 48.57 -9.27
CA THR A 31 -12.13 48.57 -8.15
C THR A 31 -13.62 48.20 -8.34
N GLY A 32 -14.06 47.18 -7.56
CA GLY A 32 -15.19 47.37 -6.63
C GLY A 32 -16.49 46.57 -6.83
N HIS A 33 -16.73 45.64 -5.89
CA HIS A 33 -18.02 45.17 -5.34
C HIS A 33 -18.84 44.04 -6.02
N HIS A 34 -19.36 43.21 -5.11
CA HIS A 34 -20.12 41.96 -5.26
C HIS A 34 -21.34 42.00 -6.18
N ALA A 35 -21.52 40.93 -6.97
CA ALA A 35 -22.85 40.39 -7.29
C ALA A 35 -22.76 38.91 -7.71
N ALA A 36 -23.48 38.06 -6.98
CA ALA A 36 -23.71 36.66 -7.31
C ALA A 36 -24.57 36.54 -8.58
N VAL A 37 -24.16 35.70 -9.53
CA VAL A 37 -24.97 35.38 -10.71
C VAL A 37 -25.82 34.15 -10.41
N ARG A 38 -27.12 34.38 -10.22
CA ARG A 38 -28.18 33.37 -10.29
C ARG A 38 -28.23 32.80 -11.71
N CYS A 39 -28.14 31.48 -11.85
CA CYS A 39 -28.63 30.78 -13.04
C CYS A 39 -30.17 30.81 -13.06
N SER A 40 -30.76 31.69 -13.85
CA SER A 40 -32.19 31.61 -14.18
C SER A 40 -32.41 30.62 -15.33
N ARG A 41 -33.23 29.61 -15.03
CA ARG A 41 -33.88 28.67 -15.94
C ARG A 41 -34.47 29.42 -17.14
N ARG A 42 -34.04 29.09 -18.37
CA ARG A 42 -34.75 29.45 -19.60
C ARG A 42 -35.19 28.17 -20.32
N GLU A 43 -36.41 28.24 -20.81
CA GLU A 43 -37.29 27.15 -21.21
C GLU A 43 -36.81 26.45 -22.48
N ARG A 44 -37.07 25.13 -22.54
CA ARG A 44 -36.83 24.28 -23.70
C ARG A 44 -37.96 24.50 -24.72
N GLY A 45 -37.60 25.01 -25.91
CA GLY A 45 -38.45 24.94 -27.10
C GLY A 45 -38.29 23.58 -27.81
N PRO A 46 -39.31 23.12 -28.57
CA PRO A 46 -39.30 21.81 -29.21
C PRO A 46 -38.45 21.85 -30.48
N GLY A 47 -37.42 21.00 -30.55
CA GLY A 47 -36.51 20.92 -31.71
C GLY A 47 -35.11 20.38 -31.42
N ALA A 48 -34.84 19.86 -30.21
CA ALA A 48 -33.51 19.41 -29.78
C ALA A 48 -33.29 17.89 -29.83
N ASP A 49 -34.03 17.16 -30.69
CA ASP A 49 -33.89 15.70 -30.84
C ASP A 49 -33.42 15.23 -32.24
N GLU A 50 -33.29 16.13 -33.23
CA GLU A 50 -32.77 15.74 -34.56
C GLU A 50 -31.24 15.91 -34.73
N ASP A 51 -30.57 16.69 -33.87
CA ASP A 51 -29.10 16.91 -33.96
C ASP A 51 -28.25 15.93 -33.14
N LEU A 52 -28.87 15.12 -32.27
CA LEU A 52 -28.17 14.05 -31.54
C LEU A 52 -27.98 12.77 -32.37
N HIS A 53 -28.69 12.62 -33.49
CA HIS A 53 -28.59 11.45 -34.36
C HIS A 53 -27.49 11.57 -35.43
N ARG A 54 -27.05 12.79 -35.79
CA ARG A 54 -25.97 13.00 -36.78
C ARG A 54 -24.56 13.09 -36.21
N LEU A 55 -24.40 13.28 -34.90
CA LEU A 55 -23.07 13.26 -34.25
C LEU A 55 -22.61 11.85 -33.85
N ARG A 56 -23.48 10.83 -33.98
CA ARG A 56 -23.15 9.44 -33.63
C ARG A 56 -22.61 8.61 -34.80
N GLU A 57 -22.66 9.10 -36.03
CA GLU A 57 -22.20 8.36 -37.22
C GLU A 57 -20.78 8.72 -37.69
N ASN A 58 -20.11 9.71 -37.09
CA ASN A 58 -18.77 10.16 -37.52
C ASN A 58 -17.63 9.93 -36.52
N SER A 59 -17.87 9.33 -35.37
CA SER A 59 -16.80 8.98 -34.41
C SER A 59 -16.17 7.60 -34.64
N GLY A 60 -16.52 6.90 -35.72
CA GLY A 60 -16.04 5.55 -36.04
C GLY A 60 -14.86 5.45 -37.01
N ARG A 61 -14.30 6.56 -37.50
CA ARG A 61 -13.20 6.55 -38.48
C ARG A 61 -12.00 7.35 -38.00
N CYS A 62 -11.26 6.83 -37.02
CA CYS A 62 -9.89 7.21 -36.69
C CYS A 62 -9.36 6.27 -35.60
N LEU A 63 -9.16 4.99 -35.93
CA LEU A 63 -8.35 4.07 -35.12
C LEU A 63 -7.44 3.26 -36.07
N PRO A 64 -6.13 3.11 -35.77
CA PRO A 64 -5.23 2.30 -36.60
C PRO A 64 -5.52 0.79 -36.48
N ASP A 65 -5.42 0.08 -37.61
CA ASP A 65 -5.74 -1.35 -37.81
C ASP A 65 -4.78 -2.36 -37.15
N THR A 66 -4.25 -2.07 -35.95
CA THR A 66 -3.40 -3.02 -35.20
C THR A 66 -3.97 -3.45 -33.84
N LEU A 67 -5.26 -3.19 -33.59
CA LEU A 67 -5.96 -3.54 -32.34
C LEU A 67 -7.17 -4.47 -32.53
N ASN A 68 -7.15 -5.34 -33.56
CA ASN A 68 -8.24 -6.29 -33.80
C ASN A 68 -7.73 -7.74 -33.92
N PRO A 69 -7.40 -8.37 -32.77
CA PRO A 69 -7.92 -9.73 -32.54
C PRO A 69 -8.52 -9.97 -31.13
N PHE A 70 -8.54 -8.98 -30.23
CA PHE A 70 -8.94 -9.19 -28.82
C PHE A 70 -10.42 -8.90 -28.50
N LEU A 71 -11.22 -8.42 -29.46
CA LEU A 71 -12.63 -8.06 -29.23
C LEU A 71 -13.64 -8.95 -29.96
N SER A 72 -13.19 -9.95 -30.73
CA SER A 72 -14.09 -10.87 -31.45
C SER A 72 -14.35 -12.20 -30.74
N ASP A 73 -13.49 -12.64 -29.79
CA ASP A 73 -13.66 -13.93 -29.10
C ASP A 73 -14.58 -13.86 -27.86
N THR A 74 -14.74 -12.68 -27.27
CA THR A 74 -15.57 -12.50 -26.06
C THR A 74 -17.06 -12.33 -26.37
N LYS A 75 -17.41 -11.88 -27.59
CA LYS A 75 -18.82 -11.66 -27.98
C LYS A 75 -19.53 -12.96 -28.41
N ASN A 76 -18.79 -13.94 -28.93
CA ASN A 76 -19.37 -15.22 -29.39
C ASN A 76 -19.57 -16.26 -28.27
N LYS A 77 -18.84 -16.19 -27.16
CA LYS A 77 -19.03 -17.12 -26.02
C LYS A 77 -20.19 -16.74 -25.09
N TYR A 78 -20.64 -15.49 -25.12
CA TYR A 78 -21.74 -15.01 -24.25
C TYR A 78 -23.15 -15.30 -24.82
N ILE A 79 -23.28 -15.48 -26.15
CA ILE A 79 -24.57 -15.69 -26.82
C ILE A 79 -25.00 -17.17 -26.88
N GLN A 80 -24.08 -18.12 -26.66
CA GLN A 80 -24.35 -19.57 -26.70
C GLN A 80 -24.85 -20.17 -25.36
N MET A 81 -24.94 -19.40 -24.28
CA MET A 81 -25.31 -19.91 -22.94
C MET A 81 -26.73 -19.57 -22.47
N LYS A 82 -27.57 -18.92 -23.28
CA LYS A 82 -28.86 -18.37 -22.83
C LYS A 82 -30.12 -18.85 -23.55
N ASN A 83 -30.09 -19.97 -24.26
CA ASN A 83 -31.32 -20.54 -24.85
C ASN A 83 -31.37 -22.06 -24.70
N THR A 84 -32.05 -22.54 -23.65
CA THR A 84 -32.78 -23.81 -23.68
C THR A 84 -33.88 -23.83 -22.61
N ASN A 85 -35.07 -23.41 -23.06
CA ASN A 85 -36.42 -23.92 -22.77
C ASN A 85 -36.90 -24.11 -21.33
N ILE A 86 -37.62 -23.09 -20.85
CA ILE A 86 -38.71 -23.20 -19.86
C ILE A 86 -40.03 -23.17 -20.64
N SER A 87 -40.82 -24.24 -20.62
CA SER A 87 -42.29 -24.20 -20.54
C SER A 87 -42.91 -25.59 -20.76
N LYS A 88 -43.51 -26.16 -19.71
CA LYS A 88 -44.81 -26.86 -19.73
C LYS A 88 -45.25 -27.14 -18.28
N LEU A 89 -46.36 -26.51 -17.88
CA LEU A 89 -47.11 -26.74 -16.64
C LEU A 89 -47.81 -28.11 -16.67
N ALA A 90 -47.99 -28.75 -15.50
CA ALA A 90 -49.32 -28.97 -14.91
C ALA A 90 -49.28 -29.81 -13.61
N ALA A 91 -50.21 -29.44 -12.71
CA ALA A 91 -50.86 -30.21 -11.65
C ALA A 91 -50.20 -30.32 -10.26
N LEU A 92 -50.89 -29.66 -9.32
CA LEU A 92 -50.76 -29.62 -7.88
C LEU A 92 -51.57 -30.78 -7.25
N VAL A 93 -50.96 -31.64 -6.43
CA VAL A 93 -51.64 -32.32 -5.29
C VAL A 93 -50.67 -32.41 -4.13
N ALA A 94 -51.14 -31.97 -2.97
CA ALA A 94 -50.43 -31.86 -1.71
C ALA A 94 -50.04 -33.23 -1.13
N VAL A 95 -48.78 -33.34 -0.70
CA VAL A 95 -48.40 -34.15 0.47
C VAL A 95 -47.43 -33.30 1.28
N THR A 96 -47.93 -32.72 2.37
CA THR A 96 -47.14 -32.11 3.42
C THR A 96 -46.40 -33.22 4.17
N ALA A 97 -45.35 -33.78 3.56
CA ALA A 97 -44.37 -34.57 4.26
C ALA A 97 -43.38 -33.58 4.87
N CYS A 98 -43.44 -33.43 6.18
CA CYS A 98 -42.41 -32.81 7.00
C CYS A 98 -41.11 -33.63 6.81
N PHE A 99 -40.42 -33.44 5.69
CA PHE A 99 -39.04 -33.83 5.56
C PHE A 99 -38.26 -32.86 6.43
N THR A 100 -38.00 -33.27 7.66
CA THR A 100 -36.79 -32.85 8.35
C THR A 100 -35.63 -33.34 7.48
N VAL A 101 -35.24 -32.53 6.50
CA VAL A 101 -33.88 -32.60 5.98
C VAL A 101 -33.04 -32.25 7.20
N THR A 102 -32.58 -33.27 7.92
CA THR A 102 -31.41 -33.15 8.75
C THR A 102 -30.35 -32.62 7.82
N VAL A 103 -30.10 -31.31 7.87
CA VAL A 103 -28.90 -30.70 7.32
C VAL A 103 -27.79 -31.39 8.08
N GLN A 104 -27.29 -32.47 7.52
CA GLN A 104 -26.10 -33.10 8.00
C GLN A 104 -25.06 -32.03 7.78
N ALA A 105 -24.68 -31.34 8.87
CA ALA A 105 -23.76 -30.21 8.82
C ALA A 105 -22.57 -30.71 8.03
N GLN A 106 -22.44 -30.21 6.80
CA GLN A 106 -21.36 -30.65 5.93
C GLN A 106 -20.11 -30.32 6.74
N GLN A 107 -19.24 -31.30 6.98
CA GLN A 107 -18.02 -31.09 7.76
C GLN A 107 -16.88 -30.90 6.78
N TYR A 108 -15.90 -30.10 7.17
CA TYR A 108 -14.62 -30.11 6.48
C TYR A 108 -13.74 -31.24 7.01
N THR A 109 -12.90 -31.77 6.13
CA THR A 109 -11.73 -32.56 6.50
C THR A 109 -10.52 -32.01 5.77
N ILE A 110 -9.51 -31.60 6.51
CA ILE A 110 -8.21 -31.18 5.96
C ILE A 110 -7.27 -32.37 6.11
N ASN A 111 -6.81 -32.92 4.99
CA ASN A 111 -5.80 -33.98 4.95
C ASN A 111 -4.51 -33.38 4.43
N GLY A 112 -3.46 -33.45 5.23
CA GLY A 112 -2.16 -32.88 4.88
C GLY A 112 -1.07 -33.92 4.74
N ASN A 113 -0.19 -33.71 3.76
CA ASN A 113 1.05 -34.46 3.56
C ASN A 113 2.18 -33.49 3.19
N LEU A 114 3.09 -33.24 4.13
CA LEU A 114 4.19 -32.30 4.02
C LEU A 114 5.53 -33.02 4.12
N GLU A 115 6.35 -32.88 3.08
CA GLU A 115 7.59 -33.63 2.87
C GLU A 115 8.67 -33.38 3.95
N ASP A 116 8.73 -32.16 4.48
CA ASP A 116 9.82 -31.64 5.32
C ASP A 116 9.31 -31.03 6.64
N ALA A 117 8.16 -31.52 7.13
CA ALA A 117 7.50 -31.00 8.31
C ALA A 117 7.30 -32.01 9.44
N ASP A 118 7.90 -33.20 9.36
CA ASP A 118 7.72 -34.23 10.39
C ASP A 118 8.10 -33.74 11.79
N ASN A 119 7.29 -34.11 12.78
CA ASN A 119 7.40 -33.69 14.18
C ASN A 119 7.23 -32.19 14.46
N LYS A 120 6.95 -31.35 13.44
CA LYS A 120 6.64 -29.93 13.66
C LYS A 120 5.22 -29.76 14.19
N LYS A 121 5.03 -28.79 15.08
CA LYS A 121 3.69 -28.34 15.46
C LYS A 121 3.00 -27.67 14.27
N ILE A 122 1.70 -27.89 14.17
CA ILE A 122 0.86 -27.35 13.11
C ILE A 122 -0.43 -26.81 13.70
N TRP A 123 -0.90 -25.68 13.17
CA TRP A 123 -2.13 -25.02 13.59
C TRP A 123 -3.03 -24.72 12.40
N LEU A 124 -4.33 -24.90 12.61
CA LEU A 124 -5.38 -24.29 11.82
C LEU A 124 -5.79 -22.99 12.52
N LEU A 125 -5.66 -21.88 11.82
CA LEU A 125 -5.93 -20.54 12.33
C LEU A 125 -7.09 -19.92 11.56
N LYS A 126 -8.04 -19.29 12.24
CA LYS A 126 -9.10 -18.46 11.63
C LYS A 126 -8.63 -17.00 11.60
N VAL A 127 -8.78 -16.34 10.46
CA VAL A 127 -8.48 -14.90 10.37
C VAL A 127 -9.55 -14.12 11.15
N THR A 128 -9.17 -13.17 12.00
CA THR A 128 -10.08 -12.30 12.75
C THR A 128 -9.66 -10.84 12.63
N GLY A 129 -10.63 -9.92 12.57
CA GLY A 129 -10.33 -8.48 12.44
C GLY A 129 -9.44 -8.11 11.25
N GLY A 130 -9.50 -8.89 10.16
CA GLY A 130 -8.74 -8.70 8.92
C GLY A 130 -7.24 -9.08 8.97
N THR A 131 -6.62 -9.13 10.15
CA THR A 131 -5.16 -9.37 10.28
C THR A 131 -4.75 -10.23 11.49
N LYS A 132 -5.66 -10.49 12.43
CA LYS A 132 -5.41 -11.35 13.59
C LYS A 132 -5.74 -12.79 13.25
N PHE A 133 -5.29 -13.71 14.11
CA PHE A 133 -5.50 -15.14 13.96
C PHE A 133 -5.95 -15.74 15.29
N ASP A 134 -7.04 -16.49 15.25
CA ASP A 134 -7.51 -17.30 16.37
C ASP A 134 -7.19 -18.77 16.09
N THR A 135 -6.64 -19.50 17.06
CA THR A 135 -6.36 -20.93 16.89
C THR A 135 -7.66 -21.73 16.93
N VAL A 136 -7.96 -22.41 15.82
CA VAL A 136 -9.12 -23.30 15.67
C VAL A 136 -8.75 -24.73 16.05
N ALA A 137 -7.60 -25.20 15.57
CA ALA A 137 -7.08 -26.52 15.90
C ALA A 137 -5.55 -26.47 15.96
N ALA A 138 -4.97 -27.39 16.72
CA ALA A 138 -3.54 -27.58 16.83
C ALA A 138 -3.23 -29.08 16.79
N GLY A 139 -2.05 -29.43 16.27
CA GLY A 139 -1.58 -30.80 16.22
C GLY A 139 -0.09 -30.86 15.96
N THR A 140 0.37 -32.06 15.65
CA THR A 140 1.76 -32.34 15.26
C THR A 140 1.71 -33.15 13.96
N VAL A 141 2.55 -32.78 13.01
CA VAL A 141 2.73 -33.57 11.79
C VAL A 141 3.45 -34.87 12.16
N LYS A 142 2.87 -36.02 11.76
CA LYS A 142 3.41 -37.35 12.03
C LYS A 142 3.58 -38.13 10.73
N ASN A 143 4.79 -38.62 10.49
CA ASN A 143 5.22 -39.22 9.22
C ASN A 143 4.87 -38.33 8.02
N GLY A 144 5.10 -37.02 8.17
CA GLY A 144 4.73 -36.01 7.16
C GLY A 144 3.23 -35.72 7.05
N THR A 145 2.36 -36.48 7.74
CA THR A 145 0.91 -36.34 7.61
C THR A 145 0.25 -35.62 8.78
N PHE A 146 -0.87 -34.96 8.52
CA PHE A 146 -1.76 -34.42 9.56
C PHE A 146 -3.21 -34.43 9.10
N ARG A 147 -4.14 -34.32 10.07
CA ARG A 147 -5.57 -34.24 9.78
C ARG A 147 -6.28 -33.27 10.73
N PHE A 148 -7.14 -32.43 10.18
CA PHE A 148 -8.11 -31.66 10.95
C PHE A 148 -9.51 -31.90 10.43
N SER A 149 -10.50 -31.86 11.31
CA SER A 149 -11.92 -31.94 10.95
C SER A 149 -12.74 -30.99 11.80
N GLY A 150 -13.88 -30.56 11.28
CA GLY A 150 -14.78 -29.63 11.97
C GLY A 150 -15.86 -29.13 11.02
N SER A 151 -16.47 -28.00 11.37
CA SER A 151 -17.42 -27.31 10.50
C SER A 151 -17.21 -25.80 10.59
N VAL A 152 -17.54 -25.12 9.50
CA VAL A 152 -17.61 -23.67 9.41
C VAL A 152 -19.03 -23.25 9.01
N PRO A 153 -19.56 -22.13 9.53
CA PRO A 153 -20.90 -21.67 9.17
C PRO A 153 -20.99 -21.20 7.70
N GLU A 154 -19.87 -20.72 7.16
CA GLU A 154 -19.72 -20.27 5.78
C GLU A 154 -18.25 -20.39 5.34
N ALA A 155 -17.98 -20.25 4.04
CA ALA A 155 -16.61 -20.22 3.53
C ALA A 155 -15.87 -19.00 4.09
N TYR A 156 -14.71 -19.21 4.71
CA TYR A 156 -14.02 -18.14 5.42
C TYR A 156 -12.48 -18.27 5.36
N PRO A 157 -11.72 -17.15 5.34
CA PRO A 157 -10.26 -17.18 5.37
C PRO A 157 -9.70 -17.85 6.62
N HIS A 158 -8.86 -18.86 6.41
CA HIS A 158 -8.07 -19.55 7.42
C HIS A 158 -6.61 -19.62 6.99
N ALA A 159 -5.74 -20.04 7.89
CA ALA A 159 -4.35 -20.35 7.59
C ALA A 159 -3.93 -21.69 8.17
N ILE A 160 -3.07 -22.40 7.42
CA ILE A 160 -2.27 -23.51 7.96
C ILE A 160 -0.90 -22.95 8.30
N ALA A 161 -0.51 -23.03 9.58
CA ALA A 161 0.77 -22.55 10.08
C ALA A 161 1.58 -23.69 10.70
N LEU A 162 2.87 -23.73 10.38
CA LEU A 162 3.84 -24.64 11.01
C LEU A 162 4.71 -23.90 12.01
N GLU A 163 5.29 -24.65 12.94
CA GLU A 163 6.23 -24.13 13.93
C GLU A 163 7.37 -23.35 13.27
N GLY A 164 7.56 -22.10 13.69
CA GLY A 164 8.57 -21.19 13.14
C GLY A 164 8.28 -20.64 11.74
N GLY A 165 7.15 -21.00 11.13
CA GLY A 165 6.75 -20.56 9.78
C GLY A 165 5.64 -19.51 9.78
N ARG A 166 5.47 -18.84 8.64
CA ARG A 166 4.27 -18.02 8.36
C ARG A 166 3.12 -18.92 7.91
N GLY A 167 1.89 -18.59 8.31
CA GLY A 167 0.70 -19.33 7.87
C GLY A 167 0.40 -19.11 6.39
N LYS A 168 0.09 -20.20 5.67
CA LYS A 168 -0.44 -20.12 4.30
C LYS A 168 -1.95 -19.93 4.36
N LEU A 169 -2.43 -18.79 3.86
CA LEU A 169 -3.84 -18.45 3.79
C LEU A 169 -4.57 -19.31 2.75
N PHE A 170 -5.80 -19.68 3.05
CA PHE A 170 -6.73 -20.37 2.16
C PHE A 170 -8.18 -20.11 2.60
N PHE A 171 -9.14 -20.35 1.72
CA PHE A 171 -10.56 -20.35 2.10
C PHE A 171 -10.99 -21.74 2.53
N LEU A 172 -11.39 -21.86 3.80
CA LEU A 172 -11.96 -23.10 4.33
C LEU A 172 -13.47 -23.08 4.16
N GLU A 173 -14.01 -24.15 3.61
CA GLU A 173 -15.43 -24.46 3.60
C GLU A 173 -15.65 -25.94 3.96
N ASN A 174 -16.90 -26.33 4.16
CA ASN A 174 -17.28 -27.67 4.60
C ASN A 174 -17.10 -28.74 3.50
N THR A 175 -15.84 -29.05 3.19
CA THR A 175 -15.42 -29.97 2.13
C THR A 175 -14.12 -30.71 2.49
N ASN A 176 -13.70 -31.63 1.63
CA ASN A 176 -12.36 -32.20 1.69
C ASN A 176 -11.34 -31.21 1.15
N VAL A 177 -10.38 -30.85 1.99
CA VAL A 177 -9.24 -29.98 1.69
C VAL A 177 -7.97 -30.84 1.71
N THR A 178 -7.11 -30.65 0.73
CA THR A 178 -5.81 -31.31 0.63
C THR A 178 -4.71 -30.28 0.82
N VAL A 179 -3.73 -30.61 1.67
CA VAL A 179 -2.51 -29.80 1.86
C VAL A 179 -1.31 -30.66 1.46
N SER A 180 -0.48 -30.19 0.53
CA SER A 180 0.63 -30.99 0.00
C SER A 180 1.90 -30.20 -0.29
N GLY A 181 3.03 -30.91 -0.44
CA GLY A 181 4.31 -30.37 -0.88
C GLY A 181 5.26 -30.05 0.27
N LYS A 182 6.17 -29.09 0.07
CA LYS A 182 7.10 -28.64 1.11
C LYS A 182 6.46 -27.56 1.98
N ALA A 183 6.80 -27.53 3.26
CA ALA A 183 6.32 -26.55 4.22
C ALA A 183 6.41 -25.09 3.72
N ALA A 184 7.51 -24.73 3.07
CA ALA A 184 7.73 -23.38 2.55
C ALA A 184 6.85 -23.02 1.33
N ASN A 185 6.43 -24.03 0.56
CA ASN A 185 5.70 -23.87 -0.71
C ASN A 185 4.44 -24.75 -0.74
N MET A 186 3.77 -24.93 0.40
CA MET A 186 2.65 -25.85 0.49
C MET A 186 1.50 -25.41 -0.41
N GLU A 187 0.87 -26.39 -1.04
CA GLU A 187 -0.30 -26.20 -1.90
C GLU A 187 -1.55 -26.61 -1.12
N ILE A 188 -2.61 -25.81 -1.22
CA ILE A 188 -3.88 -26.06 -0.56
C ILE A 188 -4.98 -26.03 -1.60
N SER A 189 -5.69 -27.15 -1.75
CA SER A 189 -6.78 -27.32 -2.71
C SER A 189 -8.01 -27.93 -2.04
N GLY A 190 -9.16 -27.84 -2.72
CA GLY A 190 -10.42 -28.39 -2.25
C GLY A 190 -11.44 -27.30 -1.93
N GLY A 191 -12.61 -27.41 -2.55
CA GLY A 191 -13.69 -26.44 -2.38
C GLY A 191 -13.74 -25.36 -3.46
N LYS A 192 -14.96 -24.93 -3.77
CA LYS A 192 -15.28 -23.87 -4.72
C LYS A 192 -14.72 -22.51 -4.27
N ALA A 193 -14.74 -22.22 -2.97
CA ALA A 193 -14.24 -20.96 -2.45
C ALA A 193 -12.71 -20.87 -2.62
N GLN A 194 -12.00 -21.95 -2.29
CA GLN A 194 -10.55 -22.02 -2.49
C GLN A 194 -10.17 -22.01 -3.97
N GLU A 195 -10.91 -22.69 -4.84
CA GLU A 195 -10.71 -22.63 -6.29
C GLU A 195 -10.91 -21.21 -6.87
N ALA A 196 -11.90 -20.47 -6.38
CA ALA A 196 -12.09 -19.07 -6.75
C ALA A 196 -10.90 -18.20 -6.29
N TYR A 197 -10.43 -18.41 -5.06
CA TYR A 197 -9.27 -17.69 -4.53
C TYR A 197 -7.98 -17.99 -5.30
N LEU A 198 -7.69 -19.26 -5.60
CA LEU A 198 -6.51 -19.66 -6.39
C LEU A 198 -6.54 -19.08 -7.81
N ARG A 199 -7.71 -19.02 -8.46
CA ARG A 199 -7.86 -18.36 -9.77
C ARG A 199 -7.53 -16.87 -9.69
N TYR A 200 -8.01 -16.18 -8.66
CA TYR A 200 -7.66 -14.78 -8.43
C TYR A 200 -6.15 -14.59 -8.18
N GLU A 201 -5.54 -15.40 -7.30
CA GLU A 201 -4.08 -15.34 -7.07
C GLU A 201 -3.28 -15.58 -8.37
N ALA A 202 -3.72 -16.52 -9.22
CA ALA A 202 -3.08 -16.80 -10.49
C ALA A 202 -3.19 -15.61 -11.48
N MET A 203 -4.36 -14.96 -11.56
CA MET A 203 -4.57 -13.76 -12.38
C MET A 203 -3.68 -12.59 -11.94
N GLU A 204 -3.55 -12.37 -10.63
CA GLU A 204 -2.71 -11.30 -10.06
C GLU A 204 -1.22 -11.59 -10.24
N LYS A 205 -0.81 -12.87 -10.15
CA LYS A 205 0.61 -13.27 -10.23
C LYS A 205 1.26 -12.85 -11.54
N GLU A 206 0.56 -13.01 -12.67
CA GLU A 206 1.07 -12.58 -13.98
C GLU A 206 1.29 -11.07 -14.02
N THR A 207 0.28 -10.30 -13.59
CA THR A 207 0.35 -8.84 -13.53
C THR A 207 1.51 -8.39 -12.62
N GLN A 208 1.67 -9.01 -11.46
CA GLN A 208 2.74 -8.70 -10.52
C GLN A 208 4.13 -8.99 -11.10
N GLN A 209 4.27 -10.08 -11.86
CA GLN A 209 5.53 -10.41 -12.55
C GLN A 209 5.85 -9.37 -13.63
N GLN A 210 4.86 -8.96 -14.43
CA GLN A 210 5.03 -7.91 -15.43
C GLN A 210 5.41 -6.57 -14.78
N MET A 211 4.76 -6.18 -13.69
CA MET A 211 5.10 -4.98 -12.93
C MET A 211 6.53 -5.02 -12.37
N ASN A 212 7.00 -6.17 -11.90
CA ASN A 212 8.37 -6.34 -11.43
C ASN A 212 9.39 -6.15 -12.57
N VAL A 213 9.12 -6.70 -13.76
CA VAL A 213 9.95 -6.50 -14.95
C VAL A 213 10.02 -5.02 -15.32
N LEU A 214 8.87 -4.34 -15.36
CA LEU A 214 8.79 -2.91 -15.67
C LEU A 214 9.53 -2.05 -14.62
N ARG A 215 9.39 -2.37 -13.33
CA ARG A 215 10.10 -1.69 -12.25
C ARG A 215 11.61 -1.80 -12.40
N THR A 216 12.11 -3.02 -12.63
CA THR A 216 13.54 -3.27 -12.84
C THR A 216 14.07 -2.54 -14.08
N ARG A 217 13.29 -2.53 -15.17
CA ARG A 217 13.63 -1.79 -16.38
C ARG A 217 13.73 -0.28 -16.12
N GLN A 218 12.75 0.29 -15.43
CA GLN A 218 12.75 1.71 -15.07
C GLN A 218 13.93 2.06 -14.15
N GLU A 219 14.24 1.22 -13.16
CA GLU A 219 15.38 1.42 -12.28
C GLU A 219 16.69 1.41 -13.05
N LYS A 220 16.88 0.44 -13.95
CA LYS A 220 18.07 0.39 -14.82
C LYS A 220 18.18 1.63 -15.71
N GLN A 221 17.10 2.03 -16.39
CA GLN A 221 17.09 3.23 -17.25
C GLN A 221 17.46 4.49 -16.47
N ARG A 222 16.94 4.63 -15.24
CA ARG A 222 17.28 5.74 -14.35
C ARG A 222 18.77 5.73 -14.01
N LYS A 223 19.31 4.60 -13.55
CA LYS A 223 20.73 4.48 -13.20
C LYS A 223 21.64 4.76 -14.40
N ASP A 224 21.33 4.20 -15.55
CA ASP A 224 22.07 4.42 -16.81
C ASP A 224 22.06 5.91 -17.20
N PHE A 225 20.92 6.59 -17.07
CA PHE A 225 20.81 8.02 -17.36
C PHE A 225 21.67 8.85 -16.39
N LEU A 226 21.57 8.59 -15.08
CA LEU A 226 22.34 9.31 -14.08
C LEU A 226 23.85 9.15 -14.28
N ALA A 227 24.31 7.93 -14.58
CA ALA A 227 25.72 7.63 -14.81
C ALA A 227 26.28 8.34 -16.07
N LYS A 228 25.49 8.42 -17.15
CA LYS A 228 25.91 9.05 -18.42
C LYS A 228 25.84 10.58 -18.43
N ASN A 229 25.17 11.19 -17.44
CA ASN A 229 24.91 12.63 -17.40
C ASN A 229 25.40 13.26 -16.08
N GLY A 230 26.43 12.68 -15.44
CA GLY A 230 26.94 13.16 -14.16
C GLY A 230 27.52 14.58 -14.21
N ASP A 231 27.82 15.08 -15.41
CA ASP A 231 28.25 16.46 -15.67
C ASP A 231 27.09 17.46 -15.86
N ASN A 232 25.84 16.98 -15.87
CA ASN A 232 24.64 17.80 -16.06
C ASN A 232 23.81 17.91 -14.78
N VAL A 233 23.38 19.13 -14.43
CA VAL A 233 22.57 19.41 -13.23
C VAL A 233 21.24 18.65 -13.19
N VAL A 234 20.69 18.26 -14.34
CA VAL A 234 19.48 17.42 -14.43
C VAL A 234 19.69 16.08 -13.72
N ALA A 235 20.89 15.50 -13.77
CA ALA A 235 21.18 14.26 -13.06
C ALA A 235 21.08 14.44 -11.53
N ALA A 236 21.54 15.58 -11.00
CA ALA A 236 21.39 15.87 -9.58
C ALA A 236 19.92 16.04 -9.17
N TYR A 237 19.12 16.77 -9.96
CA TYR A 237 17.68 16.90 -9.70
C TYR A 237 16.98 15.51 -9.68
N LEU A 238 17.24 14.69 -10.70
CA LEU A 238 16.61 13.37 -10.83
C LEU A 238 17.05 12.39 -9.74
N LEU A 239 18.32 12.40 -9.35
CA LEU A 239 18.79 11.63 -8.20
C LEU A 239 18.05 12.10 -6.94
N GLY A 240 17.97 13.41 -6.73
CA GLY A 240 17.31 14.02 -5.57
C GLY A 240 15.88 13.56 -5.34
N ILE A 241 15.04 13.50 -6.39
CA ILE A 241 13.66 12.99 -6.29
C ILE A 241 13.60 11.46 -6.18
N SER A 242 14.63 10.75 -6.66
CA SER A 242 14.64 9.28 -6.72
C SER A 242 15.24 8.60 -5.49
N LEU A 243 15.98 9.31 -4.62
CA LEU A 243 16.68 8.73 -3.47
C LEU A 243 15.81 7.80 -2.58
N GLY A 244 14.51 8.12 -2.41
CA GLY A 244 13.59 7.29 -1.62
C GLY A 244 13.17 5.97 -2.28
N TYR A 245 13.37 5.83 -3.58
CA TYR A 245 12.99 4.66 -4.38
C TYR A 245 14.20 3.83 -4.82
N MET A 246 15.41 4.23 -4.44
CA MET A 246 16.66 3.58 -4.80
C MET A 246 17.25 2.84 -3.62
N SER A 247 17.98 1.75 -3.90
CA SER A 247 18.70 1.04 -2.84
C SER A 247 19.76 1.95 -2.24
N ALA A 248 19.97 1.86 -0.92
CA ALA A 248 20.98 2.66 -0.23
C ALA A 248 22.39 2.47 -0.81
N GLY A 249 22.69 1.27 -1.32
CA GLY A 249 23.97 0.95 -1.95
C GLY A 249 24.23 1.67 -3.27
N ASP A 250 23.19 2.19 -3.94
CA ASP A 250 23.36 2.92 -5.21
C ASP A 250 23.50 4.44 -5.03
N GLN A 251 23.02 4.99 -3.92
CA GLN A 251 22.85 6.44 -3.75
C GLN A 251 24.20 7.17 -3.74
N GLU A 252 25.12 6.73 -2.88
CA GLU A 252 26.45 7.33 -2.74
C GLU A 252 27.31 7.12 -4.00
N PRO A 253 27.43 5.90 -4.58
CA PRO A 253 28.22 5.71 -5.79
C PRO A 253 27.77 6.55 -6.98
N ILE A 254 26.46 6.74 -7.17
CA ILE A 254 25.94 7.57 -8.26
C ILE A 254 26.23 9.05 -8.01
N TYR A 255 26.04 9.54 -6.77
CA TYR A 255 26.40 10.91 -6.43
C TYR A 255 27.89 11.20 -6.68
N GLN A 256 28.77 10.23 -6.40
CA GLN A 256 30.20 10.42 -6.60
C GLN A 256 30.61 10.55 -8.06
N GLN A 257 29.82 10.02 -9.00
CA GLN A 257 30.06 10.18 -10.44
C GLN A 257 29.75 11.59 -10.95
N PHE A 258 29.09 12.44 -10.15
CA PHE A 258 28.81 13.80 -10.57
C PHE A 258 30.08 14.64 -10.67
N SER A 259 30.13 15.54 -11.65
CA SER A 259 31.22 16.52 -11.78
C SER A 259 31.23 17.48 -10.59
N ASP A 260 32.36 18.11 -10.33
CA ASP A 260 32.48 19.11 -9.25
C ASP A 260 31.48 20.26 -9.42
N ALA A 261 31.22 20.68 -10.66
CA ALA A 261 30.23 21.72 -10.95
C ALA A 261 28.82 21.27 -10.55
N VAL A 262 28.45 20.01 -10.84
CA VAL A 262 27.15 19.46 -10.45
C VAL A 262 27.06 19.26 -8.94
N LYS A 263 28.10 18.74 -8.29
CA LYS A 263 28.14 18.59 -6.82
C LYS A 263 27.99 19.94 -6.11
N LYS A 264 28.60 21.00 -6.65
CA LYS A 264 28.49 22.39 -6.16
C LYS A 264 27.22 23.12 -6.58
N SER A 265 26.36 22.53 -7.42
CA SER A 265 25.06 23.13 -7.76
C SER A 265 24.10 23.07 -6.56
N GLU A 266 23.00 23.82 -6.62
CA GLU A 266 21.94 23.74 -5.61
C GLU A 266 21.41 22.31 -5.45
N PHE A 267 21.04 21.66 -6.56
CA PHE A 267 20.56 20.27 -6.52
C PHE A 267 21.64 19.30 -6.04
N GLY A 268 22.90 19.51 -6.40
CA GLY A 268 24.02 18.70 -5.90
C GLY A 268 24.17 18.75 -4.39
N ARG A 269 24.06 19.95 -3.79
CA ARG A 269 24.07 20.11 -2.32
C ARG A 269 22.84 19.48 -1.67
N LEU A 270 21.65 19.71 -2.23
CA LEU A 270 20.41 19.11 -1.69
C LEU A 270 20.44 17.58 -1.71
N VAL A 271 21.03 16.98 -2.74
CA VAL A 271 21.27 15.52 -2.82
C VAL A 271 22.23 15.08 -1.72
N ARG A 272 23.40 15.72 -1.61
CA ARG A 272 24.40 15.42 -0.57
C ARG A 272 23.78 15.47 0.82
N ASP A 273 23.15 16.58 1.15
CA ASP A 273 22.51 16.79 2.45
C ASP A 273 21.46 15.72 2.74
N ARG A 274 20.73 15.27 1.72
CA ARG A 274 19.73 14.20 1.88
C ARG A 274 20.40 12.83 2.08
N ILE A 275 21.44 12.50 1.33
CA ILE A 275 22.20 11.26 1.54
C ILE A 275 22.79 11.24 2.94
N ASP A 276 23.40 12.34 3.39
CA ASP A 276 23.95 12.47 4.74
C ASP A 276 22.91 12.22 5.83
N ARG A 277 21.73 12.84 5.72
CA ARG A 277 20.63 12.59 6.68
C ARG A 277 20.15 11.14 6.64
N MET A 278 20.03 10.55 5.45
CA MET A 278 19.65 9.13 5.31
C MET A 278 20.67 8.19 5.95
N THR A 279 21.96 8.45 5.73
CA THR A 279 23.05 7.67 6.29
C THR A 279 23.18 7.86 7.80
N ALA A 280 22.98 9.08 8.31
CA ALA A 280 23.09 9.41 9.73
C ALA A 280 22.10 8.65 10.61
N VAL A 281 20.96 8.21 10.05
CA VAL A 281 19.92 7.47 10.77
C VAL A 281 19.87 5.97 10.44
N MET A 282 20.94 5.43 9.86
CA MET A 282 21.06 3.98 9.65
C MET A 282 21.41 3.22 10.96
N PRO A 283 21.03 1.94 11.09
CA PRO A 283 21.51 1.10 12.18
C PRO A 283 23.04 1.14 12.30
N GLY A 284 23.54 1.18 13.54
CA GLY A 284 24.95 1.36 13.89
C GLY A 284 25.41 2.82 13.99
N LYS A 285 24.56 3.80 13.63
CA LYS A 285 24.87 5.23 13.79
C LYS A 285 24.26 5.80 15.06
N LYS A 286 24.88 6.87 15.58
CA LYS A 286 24.34 7.62 16.71
C LYS A 286 23.11 8.40 16.24
N ALA A 287 22.00 8.24 16.95
CA ALA A 287 20.76 8.95 16.69
C ALA A 287 20.98 10.47 16.86
N PRO A 288 20.62 11.31 15.87
CA PRO A 288 20.69 12.76 16.03
C PRO A 288 19.80 13.23 17.17
N ASP A 289 20.36 13.96 18.14
CA ASP A 289 19.55 14.48 19.25
C ASP A 289 18.55 15.54 18.77
N PHE A 290 17.42 15.64 19.45
CA PHE A 290 16.40 16.65 19.21
C PHE A 290 15.71 17.02 20.51
N LYS A 291 15.06 18.19 20.53
CA LYS A 291 14.19 18.63 21.61
C LYS A 291 12.99 19.36 21.03
N ALA A 292 11.83 19.17 21.64
CA ALA A 292 10.60 19.86 21.22
C ALA A 292 9.60 19.99 22.37
N PRO A 293 8.58 20.85 22.20
CA PRO A 293 7.48 20.99 23.15
C PRO A 293 6.74 19.67 23.44
N THR A 294 6.44 19.42 24.71
CA THR A 294 5.54 18.36 25.16
C THR A 294 4.08 18.83 25.07
N PRO A 295 3.09 17.93 25.16
CA PRO A 295 1.68 18.33 25.19
C PRO A 295 1.34 19.31 26.32
N GLU A 296 2.07 19.26 27.43
CA GLU A 296 1.90 20.12 28.61
C GLU A 296 2.64 21.47 28.49
N GLY A 297 3.36 21.71 27.38
CA GLY A 297 4.09 22.95 27.13
C GLY A 297 5.53 22.99 27.67
N GLY A 298 6.02 21.90 28.26
CA GLY A 298 7.44 21.74 28.63
C GLY A 298 8.32 21.41 27.42
N ILE A 299 9.62 21.24 27.62
CA ILE A 299 10.53 20.72 26.58
C ILE A 299 11.03 19.35 27.01
N LYS A 300 11.09 18.40 26.07
CA LYS A 300 11.75 17.11 26.27
C LYS A 300 12.73 16.84 25.13
N SER A 301 13.91 16.31 25.44
CA SER A 301 14.87 15.84 24.44
C SER A 301 14.91 14.32 24.30
N LEU A 302 15.39 13.84 23.15
CA LEU A 302 15.69 12.41 22.96
C LEU A 302 16.74 11.95 23.97
N SER A 303 17.82 12.70 24.14
CA SER A 303 18.90 12.36 25.07
C SER A 303 18.45 12.20 26.52
N GLU A 304 17.45 12.95 26.99
CA GLU A 304 16.86 12.78 28.33
C GLU A 304 16.13 11.45 28.46
N VAL A 305 15.40 11.01 27.43
CA VAL A 305 14.63 9.75 27.44
C VAL A 305 15.55 8.54 27.29
N VAL A 306 16.61 8.66 26.47
CA VAL A 306 17.60 7.59 26.27
C VAL A 306 18.36 7.29 27.56
N LYS A 307 18.74 8.32 28.33
CA LYS A 307 19.51 8.15 29.58
C LYS A 307 18.79 7.36 30.67
N THR A 308 17.46 7.26 30.61
CA THR A 308 16.66 6.59 31.64
C THR A 308 16.24 5.17 31.25
N GLY A 309 16.69 4.66 30.11
CA GLY A 309 16.32 3.34 29.60
C GLY A 309 17.48 2.60 28.95
N LYS A 310 17.35 1.28 28.85
CA LYS A 310 18.28 0.42 28.12
C LYS A 310 18.04 0.44 26.61
N LEU A 311 16.78 0.68 26.23
CA LEU A 311 16.33 0.74 24.84
C LEU A 311 15.23 1.79 24.73
N THR A 312 15.36 2.72 23.80
CA THR A 312 14.36 3.77 23.53
C THR A 312 13.84 3.65 22.10
N MET A 313 12.53 3.65 21.92
CA MET A 313 11.91 3.80 20.61
C MET A 313 11.60 5.27 20.32
N ILE A 314 12.00 5.77 19.16
CA ILE A 314 11.50 7.01 18.57
C ILE A 314 10.35 6.63 17.64
N ASP A 315 9.15 7.16 17.90
CA ASP A 315 7.96 6.85 17.11
C ASP A 315 7.42 8.11 16.43
N PHE A 316 7.59 8.19 15.11
CA PHE A 316 7.02 9.26 14.30
C PHE A 316 5.60 8.91 13.89
N TRP A 317 4.65 9.70 14.38
CA TRP A 317 3.22 9.45 14.24
C TRP A 317 2.43 10.76 14.11
N ALA A 318 1.10 10.67 14.03
CA ALA A 318 0.22 11.83 14.14
C ALA A 318 -1.21 11.39 14.49
N SER A 319 -2.01 12.31 15.04
CA SER A 319 -3.41 12.02 15.43
C SER A 319 -4.28 11.56 14.24
N TRP A 320 -4.01 12.10 13.05
CA TRP A 320 -4.69 11.84 11.78
C TRP A 320 -4.18 10.59 11.03
N CYS A 321 -3.08 9.98 11.48
CA CYS A 321 -2.45 8.85 10.79
C CYS A 321 -3.14 7.52 11.13
N GLY A 322 -4.11 7.10 10.31
CA GLY A 322 -4.84 5.83 10.50
C GLY A 322 -3.94 4.61 10.78
N PRO A 323 -2.92 4.32 9.95
CA PRO A 323 -2.01 3.20 10.19
C PRO A 323 -1.20 3.32 11.50
N CYS A 324 -0.83 4.53 11.91
CA CYS A 324 -0.17 4.76 13.20
C CYS A 324 -1.11 4.37 14.36
N ARG A 325 -2.34 4.89 14.32
CA ARG A 325 -3.39 4.63 15.32
C ARG A 325 -3.75 3.15 15.40
N ALA A 326 -3.71 2.43 14.28
CA ALA A 326 -3.92 0.98 14.25
C ALA A 326 -2.79 0.18 14.91
N GLU A 327 -1.55 0.69 14.89
CA GLU A 327 -0.37 0.07 15.52
C GLU A 327 -0.26 0.40 17.02
N ASN A 328 -0.81 1.53 17.47
CA ASN A 328 -0.74 1.99 18.85
C ASN A 328 -1.14 0.93 19.91
N PRO A 329 -2.22 0.13 19.75
CA PRO A 329 -2.53 -0.95 20.70
C PRO A 329 -1.40 -1.98 20.85
N ASN A 330 -0.67 -2.29 19.77
CA ASN A 330 0.50 -3.16 19.84
C ASN A 330 1.65 -2.47 20.59
N VAL A 331 1.92 -1.19 20.31
CA VAL A 331 2.98 -0.42 20.98
C VAL A 331 2.71 -0.31 22.48
N VAL A 332 1.48 -0.01 22.89
CA VAL A 332 1.07 0.02 24.30
C VAL A 332 1.32 -1.33 24.98
N ARG A 333 0.91 -2.44 24.34
CA ARG A 333 1.16 -3.79 24.87
C ARG A 333 2.65 -4.09 25.04
N VAL A 334 3.48 -3.73 24.06
CA VAL A 334 4.94 -3.92 24.13
C VAL A 334 5.53 -3.02 25.23
N TYR A 335 5.11 -1.77 25.31
CA TYR A 335 5.55 -0.85 26.35
C TYR A 335 5.24 -1.38 27.73
N SER A 336 3.98 -1.72 28.03
CA SER A 336 3.58 -2.27 29.33
C SER A 336 4.36 -3.54 29.72
N LYS A 337 4.76 -4.36 28.75
CA LYS A 337 5.50 -5.61 28.99
C LYS A 337 6.99 -5.40 29.27
N TYR A 338 7.61 -4.37 28.68
CA TYR A 338 9.07 -4.18 28.71
C TYR A 338 9.52 -2.87 29.37
N HIS A 339 8.60 -1.98 29.77
CA HIS A 339 8.95 -0.68 30.35
C HIS A 339 9.80 -0.84 31.61
N ASP A 340 9.37 -1.69 32.55
CA ASP A 340 10.12 -1.98 33.78
C ASP A 340 11.47 -2.68 33.53
N LYS A 341 11.67 -3.20 32.31
CA LYS A 341 12.95 -3.79 31.87
C LYS A 341 13.86 -2.76 31.19
N GLY A 342 13.46 -1.49 31.17
CA GLY A 342 14.21 -0.38 30.60
C GLY A 342 13.81 -0.02 29.16
N PHE A 343 12.59 -0.37 28.72
CA PHE A 343 12.06 0.08 27.43
C PHE A 343 11.37 1.45 27.56
N ASN A 344 11.89 2.45 26.85
CA ASN A 344 11.31 3.79 26.78
C ASN A 344 10.79 4.09 25.37
N ILE A 345 9.88 5.07 25.28
CA ILE A 345 9.39 5.57 24.01
C ILE A 345 9.36 7.10 24.06
N ILE A 346 9.74 7.74 22.96
CA ILE A 346 9.46 9.15 22.67
C ILE A 346 8.66 9.25 21.36
N GLY A 347 7.41 9.66 21.47
CA GLY A 347 6.54 9.93 20.32
C GLY A 347 6.83 11.31 19.75
N VAL A 348 7.13 11.39 18.45
CA VAL A 348 7.28 12.65 17.71
C VAL A 348 6.06 12.80 16.81
N SER A 349 5.16 13.72 17.17
CA SER A 349 3.95 13.98 16.39
C SER A 349 4.22 14.92 15.22
N LEU A 350 3.69 14.58 14.05
CA LEU A 350 3.59 15.41 12.85
C LEU A 350 2.17 15.97 12.66
N ASP A 351 1.47 16.27 13.75
CA ASP A 351 0.27 17.10 13.71
C ASP A 351 0.61 18.53 13.24
N ARG A 352 -0.40 19.27 12.79
CA ARG A 352 -0.24 20.64 12.26
C ARG A 352 -0.44 21.68 13.36
N GLU A 353 -0.02 22.90 13.06
CA GLU A 353 -0.40 24.08 13.82
C GLU A 353 -1.92 24.14 13.93
N GLY A 354 -2.43 24.36 15.14
CA GLY A 354 -3.85 24.30 15.46
C GLY A 354 -4.42 22.90 15.74
N GLU A 355 -3.64 21.82 15.58
CA GLU A 355 -4.08 20.43 15.85
C GLU A 355 -3.56 19.86 17.18
N GLY A 356 -2.93 20.68 18.02
CA GLY A 356 -2.38 20.26 19.31
C GLY A 356 -3.39 19.59 20.25
N GLU A 357 -4.66 20.02 20.24
CA GLU A 357 -5.71 19.37 21.03
C GLU A 357 -6.12 18.00 20.47
N LYS A 358 -6.15 17.83 19.14
CA LYS A 358 -6.39 16.51 18.53
C LYS A 358 -5.28 15.52 18.86
N TRP A 359 -4.04 16.01 18.89
CA TRP A 359 -2.88 15.25 19.31
C TRP A 359 -3.01 14.78 20.78
N LYS A 360 -3.34 15.69 21.71
CA LYS A 360 -3.60 15.36 23.12
C LYS A 360 -4.74 14.36 23.29
N GLU A 361 -5.84 14.57 22.58
CA GLU A 361 -6.99 13.66 22.62
C GLU A 361 -6.60 12.27 22.11
N ALA A 362 -5.82 12.19 21.03
CA ALA A 362 -5.32 10.94 20.50
C ALA A 362 -4.39 10.21 21.49
N ILE A 363 -3.46 10.93 22.14
CA ILE A 363 -2.61 10.39 23.21
C ILE A 363 -3.47 9.74 24.30
N LYS A 364 -4.47 10.47 24.79
CA LYS A 364 -5.36 9.99 25.86
C LYS A 364 -6.18 8.79 25.41
N LYS A 365 -6.81 8.88 24.24
CA LYS A 365 -7.70 7.85 23.69
C LYS A 365 -6.99 6.53 23.43
N ASP A 366 -5.73 6.59 23.00
CA ASP A 366 -4.95 5.41 22.67
C ASP A 366 -4.10 4.89 23.83
N GLY A 367 -4.11 5.58 24.99
CA GLY A 367 -3.35 5.17 26.16
C GLY A 367 -1.82 5.29 25.98
N LEU A 368 -1.36 6.31 25.25
CA LEU A 368 0.05 6.51 24.93
C LEU A 368 0.77 7.20 26.10
N VAL A 369 1.04 6.47 27.17
CA VAL A 369 1.51 7.02 28.46
C VAL A 369 2.99 7.47 28.50
N TRP A 370 3.73 7.29 27.40
CA TRP A 370 5.14 7.65 27.31
C TRP A 370 5.35 9.13 26.93
N ASN A 371 6.61 9.57 26.80
CA ASN A 371 6.92 10.96 26.46
C ASN A 371 6.50 11.28 25.02
N HIS A 372 5.85 12.42 24.82
CA HIS A 372 5.49 12.91 23.49
C HIS A 372 6.05 14.31 23.27
N VAL A 373 6.43 14.60 22.04
CA VAL A 373 6.85 15.93 21.60
C VAL A 373 6.30 16.25 20.21
N SER A 374 6.13 17.54 19.91
CA SER A 374 5.82 18.00 18.56
C SER A 374 6.25 19.45 18.38
N ASP A 375 6.69 19.80 17.18
CA ASP A 375 6.83 21.20 16.75
C ASP A 375 5.57 21.71 16.01
N LEU A 376 4.55 20.85 15.82
CA LEU A 376 3.31 21.10 15.09
C LEU A 376 3.52 21.60 13.64
N LYS A 377 4.67 21.28 13.02
CA LYS A 377 5.01 21.74 11.67
C LYS A 377 4.70 20.73 10.57
N PHE A 378 3.97 19.65 10.87
CA PHE A 378 3.67 18.59 9.88
C PHE A 378 4.96 18.08 9.20
N TRP A 379 4.99 17.90 7.88
CA TRP A 379 6.19 17.52 7.12
C TRP A 379 7.31 18.57 7.10
N GLN A 380 7.06 19.79 7.56
CA GLN A 380 8.09 20.83 7.69
C GLN A 380 8.81 20.76 9.05
N SER A 381 8.51 19.75 9.87
CA SER A 381 9.19 19.53 11.14
C SER A 381 10.70 19.41 10.94
N ASP A 382 11.43 20.15 11.77
CA ASP A 382 12.90 20.10 11.77
C ASP A 382 13.38 18.71 12.21
N ILE A 383 12.64 18.05 13.11
CA ILE A 383 12.89 16.69 13.58
C ILE A 383 12.60 15.68 12.47
N ALA A 384 11.46 15.80 11.77
CA ALA A 384 11.15 14.94 10.64
C ALA A 384 12.20 15.05 9.53
N ARG A 385 12.67 16.27 9.23
CA ARG A 385 13.74 16.50 8.26
C ARG A 385 15.06 15.88 8.72
N LEU A 386 15.43 16.07 9.99
CA LEU A 386 16.64 15.53 10.62
C LEU A 386 16.71 14.01 10.49
N TYR A 387 15.58 13.33 10.68
CA TYR A 387 15.46 11.87 10.55
C TYR A 387 15.08 11.38 9.14
N ASN A 388 15.00 12.30 8.16
CA ASN A 388 14.55 12.02 6.79
C ASN A 388 13.21 11.24 6.73
N ILE A 389 12.24 11.63 7.55
CA ILE A 389 10.90 11.05 7.55
C ILE A 389 10.13 11.54 6.32
N ARG A 390 9.65 10.60 5.51
CA ARG A 390 8.88 10.85 4.27
C ARG A 390 7.48 10.25 4.30
N SER A 391 7.23 9.38 5.27
CA SER A 391 5.97 8.72 5.51
C SER A 391 5.90 8.39 7.00
N ILE A 392 4.69 8.42 7.54
CA ILE A 392 4.40 7.88 8.86
C ILE A 392 3.39 6.75 8.73
N PRO A 393 3.43 5.75 9.62
CA PRO A 393 4.34 5.69 10.77
C PRO A 393 5.81 5.41 10.40
N ALA A 394 6.76 5.83 11.23
CA ALA A 394 8.19 5.49 11.12
C ALA A 394 8.81 5.34 12.51
N THR A 395 9.67 4.33 12.72
CA THR A 395 10.21 4.00 14.05
C THR A 395 11.72 3.82 14.03
N PHE A 396 12.39 4.15 15.13
CA PHE A 396 13.80 3.86 15.38
C PHE A 396 13.96 3.26 16.77
N LEU A 397 14.73 2.20 16.91
CA LEU A 397 15.17 1.69 18.21
C LEU A 397 16.59 2.15 18.47
N VAL A 398 16.80 2.75 19.64
CA VAL A 398 18.05 3.39 20.05
C VAL A 398 18.50 2.79 21.38
N ASP A 399 19.73 2.32 21.47
CA ASP A 399 20.29 1.76 22.71
C ASP A 399 20.64 2.86 23.74
N GLU A 400 21.05 2.44 24.94
CA GLU A 400 21.47 3.33 26.05
C GLU A 400 22.64 4.27 25.69
N LYS A 401 23.42 3.96 24.64
CA LYS A 401 24.51 4.81 24.14
C LYS A 401 24.05 5.80 23.08
N GLY A 402 22.76 5.80 22.74
CA GLY A 402 22.19 6.62 21.70
C GLY A 402 22.44 6.07 20.29
N VAL A 403 22.80 4.80 20.12
CA VAL A 403 23.05 4.17 18.82
C VAL A 403 21.78 3.51 18.30
N ILE A 404 21.44 3.76 17.04
CA ILE A 404 20.31 3.15 16.36
C ILE A 404 20.62 1.67 16.15
N VAL A 405 19.80 0.77 16.71
CA VAL A 405 19.94 -0.69 16.59
C VAL A 405 18.96 -1.31 15.60
N ALA A 406 17.85 -0.61 15.31
CA ALA A 406 16.88 -1.00 14.30
C ALA A 406 16.03 0.19 13.87
N LYS A 407 15.33 0.07 12.73
CA LYS A 407 14.35 1.05 12.27
C LYS A 407 13.20 0.36 11.52
N ASP A 408 12.08 1.07 11.38
CA ASP A 408 10.88 0.66 10.64
C ASP A 408 10.26 -0.67 11.13
N LEU A 409 10.44 -1.01 12.41
CA LEU A 409 9.85 -2.21 13.02
C LEU A 409 8.43 -1.93 13.53
N ARG A 410 7.54 -2.92 13.35
CA ARG A 410 6.11 -2.89 13.71
C ARG A 410 5.62 -4.28 14.09
N GLY A 411 4.44 -4.36 14.70
CA GLY A 411 3.75 -5.62 14.96
C GLY A 411 4.64 -6.60 15.74
N ALA A 412 4.68 -7.85 15.28
CA ALA A 412 5.46 -8.91 15.89
C ALA A 412 6.98 -8.69 15.80
N GLU A 413 7.48 -8.05 14.73
CA GLU A 413 8.93 -7.80 14.57
C GLU A 413 9.44 -6.77 15.59
N LEU A 414 8.62 -5.78 15.94
CA LEU A 414 8.93 -4.84 17.02
C LEU A 414 9.07 -5.57 18.36
N GLU A 415 8.07 -6.35 18.76
CA GLU A 415 8.12 -7.08 20.03
C GLU A 415 9.30 -8.06 20.05
N LYS A 416 9.52 -8.79 18.96
CA LYS A 416 10.64 -9.73 18.84
C LYS A 416 11.97 -9.03 19.08
N LYS A 417 12.21 -7.87 18.47
CA LYS A 417 13.46 -7.14 18.64
C LYS A 417 13.62 -6.57 20.05
N VAL A 418 12.55 -6.06 20.65
CA VAL A 418 12.56 -5.59 22.05
C VAL A 418 12.86 -6.76 22.99
N ALA A 419 12.23 -7.93 22.78
CA ALA A 419 12.47 -9.13 23.56
C ALA A 419 13.89 -9.67 23.40
N GLU A 420 14.47 -9.60 22.21
CA GLU A 420 15.85 -10.02 21.95
C GLU A 420 16.86 -9.21 22.78
N ILE A 421 16.61 -7.91 22.94
CA ILE A 421 17.50 -6.98 23.63
C ILE A 421 17.26 -6.98 25.14
N LEU A 422 15.99 -6.92 25.58
CA LEU A 422 15.61 -6.75 26.99
C LEU A 422 15.11 -8.02 27.68
N GLY A 423 14.91 -9.11 26.94
CA GLY A 423 14.44 -10.39 27.45
C GLY A 423 15.56 -11.36 27.87
N LYS A 424 16.82 -11.04 27.59
CA LYS A 424 17.98 -11.76 28.14
C LYS A 424 18.20 -11.30 29.57
N ASN A 425 17.80 -12.14 30.53
CA ASN A 425 18.25 -12.07 31.91
C ASN A 425 19.40 -13.05 32.11
#